data_AF-A0A426JLH3-F1
#
_entry.id   AF-A0A426JLH3-F1
#
_cell.length_a   1.000
_cell.length_b   1.000
_cell.length_c   1.000
_cell.angle_alpha   90.00
_cell.angle_beta   90.00
_cell.angle_gamma   90.00
#
_symmetry.space_group_name_H-M   'P 1'
#
loop_
_entity.id
_entity.type
_entity.pdbx_description
1 polymer ?
#
loop_
_entity_poly.entity_id
_entity_poly.type
_entity_poly.pdbx_seq_one_letter_code
_entity_poly.pdbx_strand_id
1 'polypeptide(L)'
;MLLKKLKLISAFTIMMVTALIITGCSDDDAEELHSACPLVLSTIPADDAVNVPLDQIISVTFNEDLRPETVNTETFKINGDNTLEGSVSYSEKTGFFTPTVDLLPFTIYTGTVTTGVKDTLGNALQENHIWSFTTIPEVTLTVAPEATGTVSGAGVFDNGSTVSIVATPNAGFEFINWTVDGVEVSTNANYQFEMSGNIALVANFDVANFTLSIISENGTVSQVPNQQSFADGTEVILTPTPDEGYEFSSWSGDANGNNNPLTIT
;
A
#
# COMPACT_ATOMS: atom_id res chain seq x y z
N MET A 1 48.80 -23.84 -64.78
CA MET A 1 49.53 -22.82 -65.53
C MET A 1 50.05 -21.80 -64.52
N LEU A 2 51.38 -21.83 -64.32
CA LEU A 2 52.27 -20.82 -63.71
C LEU A 2 52.05 -20.34 -62.27
N LEU A 3 52.76 -21.02 -61.36
CA LEU A 3 53.51 -20.43 -60.23
C LEU A 3 54.33 -19.21 -60.67
N LYS A 4 54.47 -18.20 -59.80
CA LYS A 4 55.75 -17.47 -59.67
C LYS A 4 56.12 -17.24 -58.21
N LYS A 5 57.31 -17.74 -57.86
CA LYS A 5 58.06 -17.56 -56.61
C LYS A 5 58.88 -16.27 -56.65
N LEU A 6 58.92 -15.58 -55.51
CA LEU A 6 60.07 -15.04 -54.75
C LEU A 6 61.34 -14.51 -55.47
N LYS A 7 61.74 -13.26 -55.15
CA LYS A 7 63.13 -12.75 -54.99
C LYS A 7 63.09 -11.58 -53.97
N LEU A 8 63.56 -11.72 -52.73
CA LEU A 8 64.92 -11.56 -52.15
C LEU A 8 65.59 -10.16 -52.27
N ILE A 9 65.60 -9.45 -51.14
CA ILE A 9 66.67 -8.70 -50.43
C ILE A 9 67.48 -7.62 -51.17
N SER A 10 67.49 -6.41 -50.59
CA SER A 10 68.64 -5.49 -50.61
C SER A 10 68.68 -4.71 -49.28
N ALA A 11 69.79 -4.86 -48.55
CA ALA A 11 70.13 -4.11 -47.35
C ALA A 11 71.16 -3.03 -47.70
N PHE A 12 71.03 -1.81 -47.15
CA PHE A 12 72.12 -0.86 -47.02
C PHE A 12 71.92 0.00 -45.76
N THR A 13 73.02 0.26 -45.08
CA THR A 13 73.14 0.74 -43.70
C THR A 13 73.67 2.18 -43.64
N ILE A 14 73.37 2.88 -42.52
CA ILE A 14 74.11 4.01 -41.89
C ILE A 14 73.88 5.43 -42.47
N MET A 15 73.35 6.38 -41.68
CA MET A 15 74.13 7.37 -40.91
C MET A 15 73.24 8.35 -40.14
N MET A 16 73.50 8.46 -38.83
CA MET A 16 72.92 9.42 -37.89
C MET A 16 73.52 10.82 -38.15
N VAL A 17 72.68 11.83 -38.38
CA VAL A 17 73.03 13.24 -38.18
C VAL A 17 71.83 13.94 -37.55
N THR A 18 71.99 14.31 -36.29
CA THR A 18 71.12 15.21 -35.55
C THR A 18 71.37 16.65 -35.99
N ALA A 19 70.31 17.34 -36.42
CA ALA A 19 70.26 18.79 -36.48
C ALA A 19 68.93 19.23 -35.87
N LEU A 20 68.99 19.76 -34.64
CA LEU A 20 67.91 20.56 -34.07
C LEU A 20 67.79 21.84 -34.90
N ILE A 21 66.64 22.05 -35.53
CA ILE A 21 66.13 23.39 -35.82
C ILE A 21 64.66 23.42 -35.44
N ILE A 22 64.35 24.44 -34.65
CA ILE A 22 63.16 24.66 -33.84
C ILE A 22 62.12 25.38 -34.71
N THR A 23 60.86 25.23 -34.33
CA THR A 23 59.66 26.01 -34.70
C THR A 23 58.80 25.52 -35.86
N GLY A 24 57.57 25.11 -35.54
CA GLY A 24 56.47 25.15 -36.49
C GLY A 24 55.33 24.16 -36.25
N CYS A 25 54.41 24.56 -35.38
CA CYS A 25 53.03 24.08 -35.21
C CYS A 25 52.81 22.82 -34.36
N SER A 26 51.91 23.01 -33.38
CA SER A 26 51.48 22.13 -32.31
C SER A 26 51.33 20.67 -32.73
N ASP A 27 52.02 19.79 -32.00
CA ASP A 27 51.47 18.47 -31.74
C ASP A 27 50.19 18.71 -30.93
N ASP A 28 49.07 18.91 -31.63
CA ASP A 28 47.74 18.71 -31.08
C ASP A 28 47.61 17.20 -30.84
N ASP A 29 48.29 16.72 -29.79
CA ASP A 29 47.91 15.51 -29.07
C ASP A 29 46.61 15.84 -28.31
N ALA A 30 45.55 16.17 -29.06
CA ALA A 30 44.21 16.09 -28.54
C ALA A 30 43.97 14.60 -28.30
N GLU A 31 44.20 14.18 -27.06
CA GLU A 31 43.67 12.91 -26.53
C GLU A 31 42.18 12.87 -26.89
N GLU A 32 41.85 12.13 -27.96
CA GLU A 32 40.49 11.84 -28.34
C GLU A 32 39.88 11.04 -27.19
N LEU A 33 39.22 11.75 -26.28
CA LEU A 33 38.39 11.16 -25.24
C LEU A 33 37.31 10.33 -25.93
N HIS A 34 37.60 9.06 -26.14
CA HIS A 34 36.59 8.06 -26.45
C HIS A 34 35.72 7.90 -25.21
N SER A 35 34.74 8.78 -25.06
CA SER A 35 33.71 8.66 -24.03
C SER A 35 32.88 7.41 -24.33
N ALA A 36 32.51 6.69 -23.27
CA ALA A 36 31.58 5.57 -23.40
C ALA A 36 30.21 6.10 -23.90
N CYS A 37 29.42 5.22 -24.51
CA CYS A 37 28.03 5.56 -24.79
C CYS A 37 27.23 5.47 -23.49
N PRO A 38 26.16 6.28 -23.35
CA PRO A 38 25.19 6.14 -22.27
C PRO A 38 24.73 4.70 -22.09
N LEU A 39 24.56 4.28 -20.84
CA LEU A 39 24.01 3.01 -20.42
C LEU A 39 23.06 3.22 -19.24
N VAL A 40 21.94 2.51 -19.23
CA VAL A 40 21.06 2.41 -18.06
C VAL A 40 21.67 1.43 -17.05
N LEU A 41 21.93 1.92 -15.84
CA LEU A 41 22.46 1.11 -14.73
C LEU A 41 21.37 0.49 -13.87
N SER A 42 20.27 1.21 -13.65
CA SER A 42 19.16 0.75 -12.81
C SER A 42 17.89 1.53 -13.09
N THR A 43 16.75 0.90 -12.80
CA THR A 43 15.42 1.50 -12.87
C THR A 43 14.71 1.37 -11.53
N ILE A 44 13.82 2.32 -11.24
CA ILE A 44 12.83 2.21 -10.16
C ILE A 44 11.47 2.51 -10.79
N PRO A 45 10.52 1.57 -10.80
CA PRO A 45 10.65 0.18 -10.36
C PRO A 45 11.74 -0.59 -11.11
N ALA A 46 12.33 -1.58 -10.44
CA ALA A 46 13.24 -2.53 -11.07
C ALA A 46 12.51 -3.35 -12.14
N ASP A 47 13.24 -3.92 -13.08
CA ASP A 47 12.66 -4.83 -14.07
C ASP A 47 11.97 -6.02 -13.39
N ASP A 48 10.78 -6.35 -13.89
CA ASP A 48 9.85 -7.35 -13.35
C ASP A 48 9.39 -7.11 -11.89
N ALA A 49 9.52 -5.88 -11.37
CA ALA A 49 9.01 -5.55 -10.04
C ALA A 49 7.49 -5.77 -9.94
N VAL A 50 7.03 -6.24 -8.78
CA VAL A 50 5.60 -6.44 -8.46
C VAL A 50 5.21 -5.61 -7.24
N ASN A 51 3.90 -5.40 -7.06
CA ASN A 51 3.34 -4.59 -5.98
C ASN A 51 3.91 -3.16 -5.95
N VAL A 52 4.11 -2.58 -7.14
CA VAL A 52 4.54 -1.19 -7.26
C VAL A 52 3.41 -0.26 -6.80
N PRO A 53 3.68 0.69 -5.89
CA PRO A 53 2.68 1.67 -5.44
C PRO A 53 2.05 2.46 -6.60
N LEU A 54 0.79 2.83 -6.47
CA LEU A 54 0.06 3.52 -7.54
C LEU A 54 0.54 4.96 -7.77
N ASP A 55 1.16 5.58 -6.77
CA ASP A 55 1.75 6.93 -6.83
C ASP A 55 3.24 6.94 -7.21
N GLN A 56 3.77 5.81 -7.69
CA GLN A 56 5.19 5.64 -7.98
C GLN A 56 5.71 6.63 -9.03
N ILE A 57 6.73 7.40 -8.66
CA ILE A 57 7.59 8.12 -9.63
C ILE A 57 8.57 7.11 -10.23
N ILE A 58 8.62 7.03 -11.56
CA ILE A 58 9.50 6.11 -12.27
C ILE A 58 10.85 6.80 -12.51
N SER A 59 11.96 6.15 -12.19
CA SER A 59 13.30 6.69 -12.41
C SER A 59 14.24 5.73 -13.13
N VAL A 60 15.22 6.30 -13.81
CA VAL A 60 16.27 5.59 -14.55
C VAL A 60 17.60 6.26 -14.27
N THR A 61 18.57 5.50 -13.77
CA THR A 61 19.93 5.99 -13.49
C THR A 61 20.90 5.53 -14.57
N PHE A 62 21.73 6.45 -15.03
CA PHE A 62 22.68 6.24 -16.12
C PHE A 62 24.13 6.19 -15.60
N ASN A 63 25.03 5.61 -16.41
CA ASN A 63 26.47 5.52 -16.10
C ASN A 63 27.20 6.88 -16.10
N GLU A 64 26.66 7.87 -16.80
CA GLU A 64 27.32 9.15 -17.04
C GLU A 64 26.33 10.31 -17.14
N ASP A 65 26.87 11.53 -17.21
CA ASP A 65 26.07 12.73 -17.38
C ASP A 65 25.53 12.84 -18.80
N LEU A 66 24.20 12.85 -18.89
CA LEU A 66 23.46 13.05 -20.11
C LEU A 66 23.27 14.53 -20.43
N ARG A 67 22.97 14.77 -21.70
CA ARG A 67 22.51 16.05 -22.20
C ARG A 67 21.03 16.25 -21.82
N PRO A 68 20.69 17.17 -20.89
CA PRO A 68 19.37 17.19 -20.25
C PRO A 68 18.20 17.34 -21.22
N GLU A 69 18.35 18.09 -22.31
CA GLU A 69 17.27 18.29 -23.30
C GLU A 69 16.90 17.01 -24.06
N THR A 70 17.76 15.98 -24.03
CA THR A 70 17.48 14.68 -24.65
C THR A 70 16.74 13.71 -23.75
N VAL A 71 16.58 14.04 -22.46
CA VAL A 71 15.80 13.27 -21.49
C VAL A 71 14.45 13.97 -21.34
N ASN A 72 13.47 13.52 -22.10
CA ASN A 72 12.16 14.16 -22.20
C ASN A 72 11.06 13.11 -22.46
N THR A 73 9.81 13.54 -22.62
CA THR A 73 8.66 12.65 -22.81
C THR A 73 8.65 11.88 -24.15
N GLU A 74 9.49 12.26 -25.12
CA GLU A 74 9.65 11.49 -26.36
C GLU A 74 10.62 10.32 -26.18
N THR A 75 11.59 10.47 -25.29
CA THR A 75 12.72 9.55 -25.10
C THR A 75 12.62 8.70 -23.85
N PHE A 76 11.85 9.10 -22.84
CA PHE A 76 11.51 8.32 -21.65
C PHE A 76 9.99 8.21 -21.53
N LYS A 77 9.47 7.01 -21.81
CA LYS A 77 8.04 6.70 -21.91
C LYS A 77 7.63 5.57 -21.00
N ILE A 78 6.43 5.67 -20.45
CA ILE A 78 5.76 4.60 -19.69
C ILE A 78 4.45 4.27 -20.41
N ASN A 79 4.20 3.00 -20.70
CA ASN A 79 3.00 2.54 -21.37
C ASN A 79 2.32 1.43 -20.56
N GLY A 80 1.03 1.55 -20.28
CA GLY A 80 0.18 0.43 -19.88
C GLY A 80 -0.62 -0.05 -21.09
N ASP A 81 -1.94 -0.16 -20.94
CA ASP A 81 -2.86 -0.36 -22.09
C ASP A 81 -2.79 0.77 -23.11
N ASN A 82 -2.53 1.98 -22.63
CA ASN A 82 -2.26 3.18 -23.42
C ASN A 82 -0.96 3.83 -22.93
N THR A 83 -0.42 4.74 -23.72
CA THR A 83 0.67 5.60 -23.26
C THR A 83 0.21 6.41 -22.05
N LEU A 84 1.00 6.36 -20.98
CA LEU A 84 0.76 7.10 -19.76
C LEU A 84 1.29 8.52 -19.94
N GLU A 85 0.45 9.52 -19.68
CA GLU A 85 0.85 10.92 -19.70
C GLU A 85 1.63 11.29 -18.42
N GLY A 86 2.64 12.13 -18.56
CA GLY A 86 3.54 12.48 -17.46
C GLY A 86 4.53 13.59 -17.84
N SER A 87 5.25 14.06 -16.83
CA SER A 87 6.38 14.97 -17.01
C SER A 87 7.70 14.25 -16.82
N VAL A 88 8.71 14.60 -17.61
CA VAL A 88 10.08 14.10 -17.47
C VAL A 88 11.00 15.20 -16.93
N SER A 89 11.82 14.85 -15.94
CA SER A 89 12.92 15.68 -15.45
C SER A 89 14.21 14.87 -15.39
N TYR A 90 15.35 15.54 -15.28
CA TYR A 90 16.65 14.90 -15.21
C TYR A 90 17.56 15.66 -14.25
N SER A 91 18.20 14.94 -13.33
CA SER A 91 19.14 15.48 -12.35
C SER A 91 20.11 14.38 -11.93
N GLU A 92 21.40 14.73 -11.74
CA GLU A 92 22.41 13.82 -11.17
C GLU A 92 22.43 12.43 -11.82
N LYS A 93 22.56 12.37 -13.16
CA LYS A 93 22.56 11.10 -13.92
C LYS A 93 21.27 10.28 -13.82
N THR A 94 20.18 10.88 -13.34
CA THR A 94 18.91 10.19 -13.14
C THR A 94 17.78 10.92 -13.84
N GLY A 95 17.08 10.22 -14.73
CA GLY A 95 15.83 10.66 -15.32
C GLY A 95 14.66 10.26 -14.42
N PHE A 96 13.66 11.13 -14.30
CA PHE A 96 12.44 10.90 -13.53
C PHE A 96 11.23 11.14 -14.43
N PHE A 97 10.31 10.18 -14.46
CA PHE A 97 9.00 10.29 -15.06
C PHE A 97 7.96 10.35 -13.93
N THR A 98 7.24 11.46 -13.86
CA THR A 98 6.13 11.65 -12.91
C THR A 98 4.82 11.56 -13.68
N PRO A 99 4.02 10.50 -13.48
CA PRO A 99 2.68 10.39 -14.07
C PRO A 99 1.79 11.58 -13.71
N THR A 100 0.93 12.02 -14.64
CA THR A 100 -0.06 13.08 -14.33
C THR A 100 -1.26 12.57 -13.53
N VAL A 101 -1.49 11.25 -13.57
CA VAL A 101 -2.53 10.53 -12.84
C VAL A 101 -1.88 9.28 -12.26
N ASP A 102 -2.32 8.87 -11.07
CA ASP A 102 -1.86 7.62 -10.44
C ASP A 102 -2.00 6.43 -11.39
N LEU A 103 -1.07 5.49 -11.24
CA LEU A 103 -1.05 4.26 -11.99
C LEU A 103 -2.30 3.43 -11.69
N LEU A 104 -2.79 2.71 -12.69
CA LEU A 104 -3.94 1.82 -12.52
C LEU A 104 -3.54 0.60 -11.68
N PRO A 105 -4.44 0.08 -10.82
CA PRO A 105 -4.15 -1.09 -10.01
C PRO A 105 -4.02 -2.35 -10.88
N PHE A 106 -3.21 -3.30 -10.41
CA PHE A 106 -2.96 -4.60 -11.06
C PHE A 106 -2.70 -4.52 -12.56
N THR A 107 -1.92 -3.52 -12.97
CA THR A 107 -1.63 -3.22 -14.37
C THR A 107 -0.13 -3.40 -14.63
N ILE A 108 0.19 -4.04 -15.75
CA ILE A 108 1.58 -4.16 -16.22
C ILE A 108 1.90 -2.90 -17.01
N TYR A 109 2.93 -2.19 -16.58
CA TYR A 109 3.50 -1.06 -17.29
C TYR A 109 4.86 -1.45 -17.89
N THR A 110 5.12 -0.95 -19.09
CA THR A 110 6.39 -1.07 -19.80
C THR A 110 7.06 0.29 -19.86
N GLY A 111 8.26 0.38 -19.29
CA GLY A 111 9.14 1.53 -19.43
C GLY A 111 9.99 1.42 -20.69
N THR A 112 10.27 2.56 -21.33
CA THR A 112 11.17 2.63 -22.48
C THR A 112 12.02 3.88 -22.40
N VAL A 113 13.34 3.70 -22.40
CA VAL A 113 14.31 4.75 -22.71
C VAL A 113 14.87 4.51 -24.10
N THR A 114 14.66 5.46 -25.01
CA THR A 114 15.03 5.30 -26.43
C THR A 114 16.49 5.68 -26.71
N THR A 115 17.00 5.27 -27.88
CA THR A 115 18.28 5.74 -28.44
C THR A 115 18.34 7.25 -28.73
N GLY A 116 17.24 7.99 -28.53
CA GLY A 116 17.23 9.45 -28.61
C GLY A 116 17.98 10.15 -27.46
N VAL A 117 18.18 9.45 -26.34
CA VAL A 117 18.98 9.94 -25.19
C VAL A 117 20.46 9.98 -25.55
N LYS A 118 21.13 11.10 -25.26
CA LYS A 118 22.54 11.33 -25.58
C LYS A 118 23.33 11.86 -24.39
N ASP A 119 24.62 11.55 -24.36
CA ASP A 119 25.58 12.20 -23.46
C ASP A 119 25.87 13.66 -23.88
N THR A 120 26.72 14.34 -23.10
CA THR A 120 27.17 15.71 -23.36
C THR A 120 28.06 15.85 -24.61
N LEU A 121 28.61 14.75 -25.12
CA LEU A 121 29.45 14.70 -26.33
C LEU A 121 28.66 14.30 -27.59
N GLY A 122 27.38 13.96 -27.44
CA GLY A 122 26.46 13.58 -28.51
C GLY A 122 26.39 12.08 -28.80
N ASN A 123 27.07 11.22 -28.04
CA ASN A 123 26.92 9.77 -28.15
C ASN A 123 25.55 9.35 -27.65
N ALA A 124 24.87 8.50 -28.43
CA ALA A 124 23.55 8.00 -28.10
C ALA A 124 23.62 6.68 -27.31
N LEU A 125 22.57 6.43 -26.52
CA LEU A 125 22.27 5.08 -26.05
C LEU A 125 22.21 4.13 -27.27
N GLN A 126 22.89 2.99 -27.19
CA GLN A 126 23.09 2.10 -28.35
C GLN A 126 21.80 1.38 -28.79
N GLU A 127 20.95 1.03 -27.84
CA GLU A 127 19.67 0.36 -28.06
C GLU A 127 18.60 0.89 -27.11
N ASN A 128 17.32 0.70 -27.43
CA ASN A 128 16.27 1.07 -26.50
C ASN A 128 16.37 0.18 -25.25
N HIS A 129 16.42 0.80 -24.08
CA HIS A 129 16.27 0.09 -22.82
C HIS A 129 14.78 -0.08 -22.52
N ILE A 130 14.34 -1.31 -22.33
CA ILE A 130 12.93 -1.66 -22.09
C ILE A 130 12.89 -2.53 -20.83
N TRP A 131 11.97 -2.21 -19.93
CA TRP A 131 11.72 -2.97 -18.71
C TRP A 131 10.23 -2.97 -18.40
N SER A 132 9.78 -3.87 -17.55
CA SER A 132 8.38 -3.92 -17.12
C SER A 132 8.23 -3.93 -15.60
N PHE A 133 7.06 -3.54 -15.11
CA PHE A 133 6.68 -3.68 -13.71
C PHE A 133 5.17 -3.81 -13.57
N THR A 134 4.73 -4.40 -12.47
CA THR A 134 3.30 -4.62 -12.16
C THR A 134 2.91 -3.85 -10.91
N THR A 135 1.86 -3.05 -11.01
CA THR A 135 1.33 -2.28 -9.88
C THR A 135 0.60 -3.16 -8.88
N ILE A 136 0.51 -2.67 -7.64
CA ILE A 136 -0.23 -3.30 -6.56
C ILE A 136 -1.73 -3.45 -6.94
N PRO A 137 -2.37 -4.59 -6.64
CA PRO A 137 -3.82 -4.72 -6.78
C PRO A 137 -4.55 -3.92 -5.71
N GLU A 138 -5.72 -3.37 -6.07
CA GLU A 138 -6.72 -2.93 -5.09
C GLU A 138 -7.70 -4.08 -4.78
N VAL A 139 -8.12 -4.15 -3.51
CA VAL A 139 -9.07 -5.12 -2.99
C VAL A 139 -10.17 -4.42 -2.22
N THR A 140 -11.38 -4.97 -2.29
CA THR A 140 -12.58 -4.38 -1.69
C THR A 140 -12.94 -5.07 -0.39
N LEU A 141 -13.11 -4.29 0.67
CA LEU A 141 -13.75 -4.69 1.91
C LEU A 141 -15.19 -4.18 1.91
N THR A 142 -16.14 -5.11 1.90
CA THR A 142 -17.55 -4.80 2.12
C THR A 142 -17.95 -5.24 3.52
N VAL A 143 -18.85 -4.46 4.14
CA VAL A 143 -19.42 -4.82 5.43
C VAL A 143 -20.93 -4.71 5.40
N ALA A 144 -21.61 -5.74 5.88
CA ALA A 144 -23.03 -5.71 6.16
C ALA A 144 -23.24 -5.78 7.69
N PRO A 145 -23.96 -4.83 8.31
CA PRO A 145 -24.47 -5.05 9.66
C PRO A 145 -25.69 -5.98 9.58
N GLU A 146 -25.71 -7.05 10.37
CA GLU A 146 -26.96 -7.76 10.65
C GLU A 146 -27.71 -6.99 11.75
N ALA A 147 -28.67 -6.17 11.32
CA ALA A 147 -29.51 -5.32 12.17
C ALA A 147 -28.73 -4.35 13.09
N THR A 148 -29.48 -3.42 13.68
CA THR A 148 -29.26 -2.74 14.98
C THR A 148 -27.84 -2.33 15.42
N GLY A 149 -26.97 -1.98 14.47
CA GLY A 149 -25.67 -1.35 14.72
C GLY A 149 -25.15 -0.62 13.48
N THR A 150 -23.94 -0.06 13.60
CA THR A 150 -23.22 0.59 12.50
C THR A 150 -21.81 0.06 12.40
N VAL A 151 -21.24 0.08 11.19
CA VAL A 151 -19.84 -0.26 10.94
C VAL A 151 -19.13 0.88 10.23
N SER A 152 -17.89 1.14 10.61
CA SER A 152 -16.94 2.02 9.91
C SER A 152 -15.66 1.28 9.52
N GLY A 153 -14.96 1.78 8.49
CA GLY A 153 -13.68 1.23 8.03
C GLY A 153 -13.75 0.33 6.78
N ALA A 154 -14.92 0.16 6.16
CA ALA A 154 -15.06 -0.50 4.86
C ALA A 154 -14.57 0.40 3.71
N GLY A 155 -14.18 -0.20 2.58
CA GLY A 155 -13.65 0.56 1.45
C GLY A 155 -12.84 -0.27 0.45
N VAL A 156 -12.10 0.43 -0.39
CA VAL A 156 -11.11 -0.13 -1.31
C VAL A 156 -9.73 0.16 -0.76
N PHE A 157 -8.84 -0.83 -0.80
CA PHE A 157 -7.51 -0.79 -0.20
C PHE A 157 -6.49 -1.47 -1.09
N ASP A 158 -5.22 -1.08 -1.00
CA ASP A 158 -4.13 -1.84 -1.62
C ASP A 158 -4.03 -3.24 -0.98
N ASN A 159 -3.78 -4.25 -1.79
CA ASN A 159 -3.56 -5.61 -1.32
C ASN A 159 -2.35 -5.69 -0.37
N GLY A 160 -2.53 -6.30 0.79
CA GLY A 160 -1.55 -6.32 1.89
C GLY A 160 -1.71 -5.16 2.87
N SER A 161 -2.67 -4.24 2.66
CA SER A 161 -2.96 -3.19 3.63
C SER A 161 -3.53 -3.75 4.93
N THR A 162 -3.05 -3.24 6.06
CA THR A 162 -3.69 -3.46 7.37
C THR A 162 -4.86 -2.50 7.53
N VAL A 163 -6.05 -3.05 7.68
CA VAL A 163 -7.31 -2.29 7.83
C VAL A 163 -7.86 -2.47 9.24
N SER A 164 -8.42 -1.40 9.80
CA SER A 164 -9.16 -1.41 11.06
C SER A 164 -10.62 -1.08 10.82
N ILE A 165 -11.51 -1.93 11.33
CA ILE A 165 -12.95 -1.72 11.30
C ILE A 165 -13.50 -1.64 12.72
N VAL A 166 -14.58 -0.87 12.87
CA VAL A 166 -15.25 -0.70 14.17
C VAL A 166 -16.74 -0.94 14.01
N ALA A 167 -17.26 -1.90 14.78
CA ALA A 167 -18.68 -2.10 15.00
C ALA A 167 -19.13 -1.29 16.21
N THR A 168 -20.19 -0.50 16.03
CA THR A 168 -20.83 0.26 17.12
C THR A 168 -22.27 -0.22 17.25
N PRO A 169 -22.64 -0.94 18.32
CA PRO A 169 -24.01 -1.35 18.55
C PRO A 169 -24.91 -0.13 18.81
N ASN A 170 -26.16 -0.19 18.35
CA ASN A 170 -27.17 0.79 18.78
C ASN A 170 -27.58 0.54 20.23
N ALA A 171 -28.24 1.52 20.86
CA ALA A 171 -28.82 1.34 22.19
C ALA A 171 -29.73 0.11 22.24
N GLY A 172 -29.60 -0.70 23.30
CA GLY A 172 -30.30 -1.97 23.48
C GLY A 172 -29.64 -3.19 22.85
N PHE A 173 -28.49 -3.03 22.19
CA PHE A 173 -27.78 -4.11 21.53
C PHE A 173 -26.32 -4.20 22.00
N GLU A 174 -25.74 -5.37 21.83
CA GLU A 174 -24.33 -5.63 22.00
C GLU A 174 -23.74 -6.22 20.71
N PHE A 175 -22.46 -5.90 20.48
CA PHE A 175 -21.71 -6.53 19.40
C PHE A 175 -21.28 -7.93 19.84
N ILE A 176 -21.53 -8.93 18.98
CA ILE A 176 -21.21 -10.33 19.26
C ILE A 176 -19.88 -10.70 18.60
N ASN A 177 -19.83 -10.64 17.28
CA ASN A 177 -18.64 -11.02 16.52
C ASN A 177 -18.66 -10.51 15.07
N TRP A 178 -17.50 -10.63 14.45
CA TRP A 178 -17.28 -10.51 13.02
C TRP A 178 -17.28 -11.90 12.40
N THR A 179 -17.94 -12.05 11.24
CA THR A 179 -17.90 -13.30 10.47
C THR A 179 -17.57 -13.07 9.00
N VAL A 180 -16.92 -14.05 8.37
CA VAL A 180 -16.74 -14.17 6.92
C VAL A 180 -17.36 -15.49 6.49
N ASP A 181 -18.27 -15.46 5.52
CA ASP A 181 -19.02 -16.65 5.07
C ASP A 181 -19.68 -17.43 6.24
N GLY A 182 -20.13 -16.71 7.26
CA GLY A 182 -20.74 -17.27 8.48
C GLY A 182 -19.76 -17.87 9.49
N VAL A 183 -18.46 -17.83 9.23
CA VAL A 183 -17.41 -18.30 10.16
C VAL A 183 -16.89 -17.12 10.98
N GLU A 184 -16.86 -17.27 12.30
CA GLU A 184 -16.31 -16.25 13.20
C GLU A 184 -14.83 -16.01 12.95
N VAL A 185 -14.47 -14.73 12.78
CA VAL A 185 -13.09 -14.29 12.59
C VAL A 185 -12.57 -13.41 13.73
N SER A 186 -13.46 -12.80 14.51
CA SER A 186 -13.09 -11.97 15.67
C SER A 186 -14.30 -11.64 16.54
N THR A 187 -14.11 -11.59 17.86
CA THR A 187 -15.10 -11.08 18.83
C THR A 187 -14.79 -9.64 19.29
N ASN A 188 -13.75 -9.02 18.75
CA ASN A 188 -13.39 -7.64 19.09
C ASN A 188 -14.14 -6.66 18.20
N ALA A 189 -14.97 -5.78 18.80
CA ALA A 189 -15.72 -4.76 18.06
C ALA A 189 -14.82 -3.82 17.25
N ASN A 190 -13.59 -3.56 17.74
CA ASN A 190 -12.51 -3.00 16.96
C ASN A 190 -11.61 -4.14 16.45
N TYR A 191 -11.69 -4.43 15.16
CA TYR A 191 -10.97 -5.53 14.54
C TYR A 191 -9.99 -5.02 13.50
N GLN A 192 -8.75 -5.48 13.59
CA GLN A 192 -7.67 -5.14 12.67
C GLN A 192 -7.14 -6.41 12.00
N PHE A 193 -6.99 -6.38 10.68
CA PHE A 193 -6.51 -7.51 9.88
C PHE A 193 -5.85 -7.03 8.58
N GLU A 194 -5.12 -7.92 7.91
CA GLU A 194 -4.48 -7.66 6.62
C GLU A 194 -5.40 -8.06 5.46
N MET A 195 -5.54 -7.17 4.48
CA MET A 195 -6.34 -7.40 3.28
C MET A 195 -5.56 -8.28 2.29
N SER A 196 -5.92 -9.56 2.18
CA SER A 196 -5.30 -10.51 1.24
C SER A 196 -6.13 -10.79 -0.02
N GLY A 197 -7.22 -10.05 -0.19
CA GLY A 197 -8.21 -10.23 -1.25
C GLY A 197 -9.50 -9.48 -0.94
N ASN A 198 -10.49 -9.63 -1.81
CA ASN A 198 -11.83 -9.11 -1.51
C ASN A 198 -12.42 -9.85 -0.32
N ILE A 199 -12.93 -9.09 0.66
CA ILE A 199 -13.49 -9.63 1.89
C ILE A 199 -14.90 -9.06 2.08
N ALA A 200 -15.84 -9.93 2.42
CA ALA A 200 -17.17 -9.57 2.86
C ALA A 200 -17.29 -9.93 4.35
N LEU A 201 -17.25 -8.92 5.20
CA LEU A 201 -17.42 -9.07 6.65
C LEU A 201 -18.88 -8.82 7.04
N VAL A 202 -19.34 -9.55 8.04
CA VAL A 202 -20.62 -9.31 8.69
C VAL A 202 -20.38 -8.96 10.15
N ALA A 203 -20.91 -7.82 10.59
CA ALA A 203 -21.01 -7.48 12.01
C ALA A 203 -22.30 -8.08 12.56
N ASN A 204 -22.18 -8.97 13.53
CA ASN A 204 -23.33 -9.56 14.20
C ASN A 204 -23.59 -8.86 15.53
N PHE A 205 -24.84 -8.47 15.73
CA PHE A 205 -25.33 -7.83 16.95
C PHE A 205 -26.46 -8.67 17.54
N ASP A 206 -26.60 -8.65 18.87
CA ASP A 206 -27.74 -9.24 19.56
C ASP A 206 -28.26 -8.26 20.62
N VAL A 207 -29.47 -8.51 21.13
CA VAL A 207 -30.07 -7.72 22.21
C VAL A 207 -29.18 -7.82 23.45
N ALA A 208 -28.81 -6.67 24.02
CA ALA A 208 -28.05 -6.65 25.26
C ALA A 208 -28.92 -7.22 26.39
N ASN A 209 -28.41 -8.24 27.08
CA ASN A 209 -29.12 -8.90 28.18
C ASN A 209 -28.42 -8.62 29.53
N PHE A 210 -29.21 -8.26 30.53
CA PHE A 210 -28.76 -7.99 31.90
C PHE A 210 -29.32 -9.00 32.88
N THR A 211 -28.59 -9.26 33.95
CA THR A 211 -29.06 -10.09 35.07
C THR A 211 -29.32 -9.20 36.29
N LEU A 212 -30.38 -9.51 37.03
CA LEU A 212 -30.71 -8.81 38.27
C LEU A 212 -30.25 -9.61 39.48
N SER A 213 -29.47 -9.00 40.37
CA SER A 213 -29.06 -9.58 41.65
C SER A 213 -29.88 -8.97 42.78
N ILE A 214 -30.69 -9.79 43.46
CA ILE A 214 -31.54 -9.35 44.57
C ILE A 214 -31.08 -10.03 45.86
N ILE A 215 -30.82 -9.23 46.90
CA ILE A 215 -30.42 -9.69 48.22
C ILE A 215 -31.46 -9.23 49.24
N SER A 216 -31.93 -10.15 50.09
CA SER A 216 -32.85 -9.87 51.19
C SER A 216 -32.42 -10.59 52.48
N GLU A 217 -32.52 -9.92 53.63
CA GLU A 217 -32.09 -10.47 54.92
C GLU A 217 -33.24 -11.06 55.76
N ASN A 218 -34.47 -10.53 55.65
CA ASN A 218 -35.65 -10.95 56.46
C ASN A 218 -36.96 -10.89 55.65
N GLY A 219 -36.97 -11.61 54.53
CA GLY A 219 -38.08 -11.64 53.60
C GLY A 219 -37.61 -12.12 52.23
N THR A 220 -38.54 -12.10 51.27
CA THR A 220 -38.26 -12.41 49.87
C THR A 220 -38.65 -11.25 48.98
N VAL A 221 -38.14 -11.24 47.75
CA VAL A 221 -38.55 -10.28 46.72
C VAL A 221 -39.04 -11.08 45.52
N SER A 222 -40.25 -10.77 45.07
CA SER A 222 -40.75 -11.25 43.78
C SER A 222 -40.48 -10.22 42.70
N GLN A 223 -40.17 -10.70 41.50
CA GLN A 223 -39.94 -9.89 40.31
C GLN A 223 -40.96 -10.26 39.22
N VAL A 224 -41.43 -9.27 38.49
CA VAL A 224 -42.34 -9.43 37.35
C VAL A 224 -41.79 -8.61 36.18
N PRO A 225 -41.43 -9.23 35.04
CA PRO A 225 -41.50 -10.68 34.75
C PRO A 225 -40.47 -11.49 35.56
N ASN A 226 -40.79 -12.75 35.87
CA ASN A 226 -39.87 -13.64 36.58
C ASN A 226 -38.92 -14.33 35.58
N GLN A 227 -37.79 -13.70 35.30
CA GLN A 227 -36.79 -14.16 34.34
C GLN A 227 -35.37 -14.07 34.94
N GLN A 228 -34.45 -14.87 34.40
CA GLN A 228 -33.05 -14.85 34.84
C GLN A 228 -32.24 -13.72 34.19
N SER A 229 -32.64 -13.31 32.98
CA SER A 229 -32.06 -12.21 32.24
C SER A 229 -33.16 -11.37 31.61
N PHE A 230 -32.87 -10.08 31.43
CA PHE A 230 -33.77 -9.09 30.88
C PHE A 230 -33.07 -8.39 29.73
N ALA A 231 -33.77 -8.20 28.61
CA ALA A 231 -33.29 -7.32 27.56
C ALA A 231 -33.18 -5.89 28.09
N ASP A 232 -32.20 -5.12 27.61
CA ASP A 232 -32.10 -3.70 27.89
C ASP A 232 -33.44 -2.97 27.71
N GLY A 233 -33.79 -2.09 28.63
CA GLY A 233 -35.07 -1.36 28.58
C GLY A 233 -36.29 -2.16 29.07
N THR A 234 -36.13 -3.41 29.54
CA THR A 234 -37.24 -4.17 30.12
C THR A 234 -37.63 -3.58 31.48
N GLU A 235 -38.87 -3.14 31.62
CA GLU A 235 -39.41 -2.76 32.93
C GLU A 235 -39.61 -3.99 33.82
N VAL A 236 -38.99 -4.00 35.00
CA VAL A 236 -39.13 -5.06 36.01
C VAL A 236 -39.75 -4.48 37.28
N ILE A 237 -40.84 -5.10 37.75
CA ILE A 237 -41.53 -4.73 38.98
C ILE A 237 -41.07 -5.63 40.12
N LEU A 238 -40.50 -5.04 41.15
CA LEU A 238 -40.04 -5.70 42.37
C LEU A 238 -41.03 -5.47 43.52
N THR A 239 -41.46 -6.56 44.14
CA THR A 239 -42.38 -6.55 45.29
C THR A 239 -41.77 -7.34 46.44
N PRO A 240 -41.35 -6.68 47.55
CA PRO A 240 -40.84 -7.33 48.74
C PRO A 240 -42.00 -7.92 49.55
N THR A 241 -41.77 -9.12 50.08
CA THR A 241 -42.65 -9.80 51.04
C THR A 241 -41.85 -10.01 52.32
N PRO A 242 -42.02 -9.16 53.34
CA PRO A 242 -41.36 -9.34 54.63
C PRO A 242 -41.77 -10.64 55.31
N ASP A 243 -40.84 -11.26 56.04
CA ASP A 243 -41.16 -12.40 56.90
C ASP A 243 -42.00 -11.96 58.12
N GLU A 244 -42.63 -12.91 58.80
CA GLU A 244 -43.43 -12.62 60.00
C GLU A 244 -42.62 -11.87 61.06
N GLY A 245 -43.15 -10.74 61.53
CA GLY A 245 -42.48 -9.87 62.51
C GLY A 245 -41.57 -8.79 61.91
N TYR A 246 -41.43 -8.74 60.58
CA TYR A 246 -40.66 -7.71 59.87
C TYR A 246 -41.56 -6.82 59.00
N GLU A 247 -41.08 -5.62 58.68
CA GLU A 247 -41.69 -4.72 57.70
C GLU A 247 -40.67 -4.33 56.63
N PHE A 248 -41.15 -4.02 55.43
CA PHE A 248 -40.28 -3.49 54.38
C PHE A 248 -39.87 -2.07 54.74
N SER A 249 -38.56 -1.83 54.84
CA SER A 249 -38.00 -0.51 55.15
C SER A 249 -37.67 0.28 53.87
N SER A 250 -36.74 -0.23 53.07
CA SER A 250 -36.26 0.45 51.86
C SER A 250 -35.48 -0.48 50.92
N TRP A 251 -35.35 -0.06 49.67
CA TRP A 251 -34.38 -0.55 48.70
C TRP A 251 -33.02 0.15 48.85
N SER A 252 -31.95 -0.56 48.54
CA SER A 252 -30.58 -0.05 48.52
C SER A 252 -29.76 -0.74 47.41
N GLY A 253 -28.60 -0.17 47.07
CA GLY A 253 -27.75 -0.61 45.95
C GLY A 253 -27.94 0.30 44.74
N ASP A 254 -28.09 -0.31 43.56
CA ASP A 254 -28.34 0.41 42.30
C ASP A 254 -29.78 0.97 42.22
N ALA A 255 -30.69 0.40 43.01
CA ALA A 255 -32.01 0.96 43.29
C ALA A 255 -32.05 1.58 44.71
N ASN A 256 -32.88 2.61 44.91
CA ASN A 256 -33.00 3.30 46.18
C ASN A 256 -34.42 3.80 46.47
N GLY A 257 -34.75 3.94 47.76
CA GLY A 257 -36.02 4.52 48.23
C GLY A 257 -36.95 3.50 48.87
N ASN A 258 -38.19 3.89 49.14
CA ASN A 258 -39.15 3.10 49.91
C ASN A 258 -40.43 2.77 49.14
N ASN A 259 -40.44 2.95 47.81
CA ASN A 259 -41.58 2.59 46.97
C ASN A 259 -41.82 1.07 47.02
N ASN A 260 -43.08 0.68 47.22
CA ASN A 260 -43.51 -0.71 47.18
C ASN A 260 -44.89 -0.82 46.47
N PRO A 261 -44.96 -1.44 45.28
CA PRO A 261 -43.86 -2.04 44.53
C PRO A 261 -42.88 -0.99 43.93
N LEU A 262 -41.70 -1.44 43.50
CA LEU A 262 -40.69 -0.64 42.79
C LEU A 262 -40.57 -1.10 41.33
N THR A 263 -40.59 -0.17 40.38
CA THR A 263 -40.27 -0.44 38.96
C THR A 263 -38.85 0.00 38.66
N ILE A 264 -38.07 -0.86 38.01
CA ILE A 264 -36.72 -0.59 37.49
C ILE A 264 -36.66 -0.88 35.98
N THR A 265 -35.61 -0.38 35.31
CA THR A 265 -35.34 -0.58 33.89
C THR A 265 -33.85 -0.85 33.70
#